data_AF-A0A0F9X0T5-F1
#
_entry.id   AF-A0A0F9X0T5-F1
#
_cell.length_a   1.000
_cell.length_b   1.000
_cell.length_c   1.000
_cell.angle_alpha   90.00
_cell.angle_beta   90.00
_cell.angle_gamma   90.00
#
_symmetry.space_group_name_H-M   'P 1'
#
loop_
_entity.id
_entity.type
_entity.pdbx_description
1 polymer ?
#
loop_
_entity_poly.entity_id
_entity_poly.type
_entity_poly.pdbx_seq_one_letter_code
_entity_poly.pdbx_strand_id
1 'polypeptide(L)'
;MASTNLLWINPTTSTVPFDRAKIRRQVMQKVAQKRKRQPKHRHPNSRQIPVFIADEDFTGSATDRKQTETVDVTRIPAITSPAYPIMLAKTNLRFLDLSLLASVGVGRYTGQRLLENPQSIIHFFEGKNWSYFRYIPLHYDQSVLIRSATDCVLARVRCLLTPDDKQWELLALSKYSIALSNLQDAIHSASQHITTEVLCATQILGLYELLNPSRENAWIKHTAGATYIIKLRGPHSYNSEFEKSLFMGHVGPMATEAILNNEACFLEHPTWRAVLQSIIKDDHLVPERSTMVVSMVSIFVTIPTLFKDFTDVETPGIYDMEEECQWFASIIVSLHHREESYSNRQGSLLLAQKLPIAEATIESGHAWKMQLSLGSGQDRVFIMPRETFDHWCKLFGRRTM
;
A
#
# COMPACT_ATOMS: atom_id res chain seq x y z
N MET A 1 -33.13 -41.65 -32.53
CA MET A 1 -32.07 -41.93 -33.53
C MET A 1 -31.64 -40.61 -34.16
N ALA A 2 -30.44 -40.15 -33.86
CA ALA A 2 -29.70 -39.17 -34.65
C ALA A 2 -28.23 -39.28 -34.23
N SER A 3 -27.47 -40.04 -35.01
CA SER A 3 -26.05 -40.32 -34.80
C SER A 3 -25.22 -39.06 -35.10
N THR A 4 -24.50 -38.54 -34.11
CA THR A 4 -23.46 -37.53 -34.34
C THR A 4 -22.12 -38.22 -34.59
N ASN A 5 -21.76 -38.31 -35.87
CA ASN A 5 -20.43 -38.69 -36.35
C ASN A 5 -19.39 -37.68 -35.84
N LEU A 6 -18.54 -38.11 -34.89
CA LEU A 6 -17.32 -37.40 -34.54
C LEU A 6 -16.21 -37.83 -35.51
N LEU A 7 -15.87 -36.94 -36.45
CA LEU A 7 -14.70 -37.06 -37.31
C LEU A 7 -13.44 -36.79 -36.48
N TRP A 8 -12.70 -37.85 -36.18
CA TRP A 8 -11.33 -37.77 -35.65
C TRP A 8 -10.39 -37.27 -36.76
N ILE A 9 -9.71 -36.16 -36.53
CA ILE A 9 -8.67 -35.66 -37.44
C ILE A 9 -7.32 -36.16 -36.91
N ASN A 10 -6.72 -37.13 -37.60
CA ASN A 10 -5.36 -37.60 -37.33
C ASN A 10 -4.35 -36.50 -37.70
N PRO A 11 -3.41 -36.13 -36.81
CA PRO A 11 -2.46 -35.05 -37.06
C PRO A 11 -1.20 -35.58 -37.76
N THR A 12 -1.33 -36.23 -38.90
CA THR A 12 -0.18 -36.61 -39.74
C THR A 12 -0.62 -36.75 -41.18
N THR A 13 -0.68 -35.64 -41.92
CA THR A 13 -0.49 -35.51 -43.38
C THR A 13 -1.09 -34.19 -43.89
N SER A 14 -0.34 -33.09 -43.77
CA SER A 14 -0.57 -31.93 -44.63
C SER A 14 0.69 -31.08 -44.70
N THR A 15 1.35 -31.10 -45.86
CA THR A 15 2.59 -30.39 -46.19
C THR A 15 2.34 -28.97 -46.70
N VAL A 16 1.29 -28.29 -46.20
CA VAL A 16 0.99 -26.90 -46.59
C VAL A 16 1.10 -25.97 -45.37
N PRO A 17 1.74 -24.79 -45.47
CA PRO A 17 1.93 -23.91 -44.32
C PRO A 17 0.59 -23.49 -43.71
N PHE A 18 0.41 -23.82 -42.43
CA PHE A 18 -0.81 -23.58 -41.67
C PHE A 18 -0.89 -22.08 -41.27
N ASP A 19 -1.54 -21.25 -42.10
CA ASP A 19 -1.70 -19.82 -41.80
C ASP A 19 -2.79 -19.58 -40.73
N ARG A 20 -2.38 -19.70 -39.47
CA ARG A 20 -3.20 -19.45 -38.28
C ARG A 20 -3.81 -18.04 -38.25
N ALA A 21 -3.17 -17.05 -38.87
CA ALA A 21 -3.66 -15.68 -38.88
C ALA A 21 -4.90 -15.53 -39.79
N LYS A 22 -4.90 -16.21 -40.94
CA LYS A 22 -6.05 -16.25 -41.86
C LYS A 22 -7.27 -16.93 -41.23
N ILE A 23 -7.07 -18.06 -40.54
CA ILE A 23 -8.15 -18.79 -39.84
C ILE A 23 -8.72 -17.91 -38.72
N ARG A 24 -7.87 -17.27 -37.92
CA ARG A 24 -8.32 -16.39 -36.82
C ARG A 24 -9.15 -15.22 -37.34
N ARG A 25 -8.77 -14.60 -38.46
CA ARG A 25 -9.58 -13.55 -39.10
C ARG A 25 -10.95 -14.09 -39.56
N GLN A 26 -10.99 -15.24 -40.22
CA GLN A 26 -12.25 -15.83 -40.70
C GLN A 26 -13.19 -16.22 -39.55
N VAL A 27 -12.65 -16.77 -38.46
CA VAL A 27 -13.43 -17.11 -37.26
C VAL A 27 -13.98 -15.85 -36.61
N MET A 28 -13.16 -14.81 -36.42
CA MET A 28 -13.59 -13.54 -35.84
C MET A 28 -14.66 -12.83 -36.70
N GLN A 29 -14.55 -12.91 -38.03
CA GLN A 29 -15.54 -12.34 -38.94
C GLN A 29 -16.90 -13.05 -38.83
N LYS A 30 -16.90 -14.39 -38.73
CA LYS A 30 -18.12 -15.19 -38.51
C LYS A 30 -18.76 -14.89 -37.16
N VAL A 31 -17.96 -14.72 -36.10
CA VAL A 31 -18.46 -14.35 -34.75
C VAL A 31 -19.06 -12.94 -34.75
N ALA A 32 -18.43 -11.98 -35.42
CA ALA A 32 -18.94 -10.61 -35.55
C ALA A 32 -20.26 -10.56 -36.34
N GLN A 33 -20.38 -11.32 -37.43
CA GLN A 33 -21.62 -11.45 -38.19
C GLN A 33 -22.74 -12.12 -37.38
N LYS A 34 -22.41 -13.14 -36.57
CA LYS A 34 -23.36 -13.79 -35.65
C LYS A 34 -23.86 -12.83 -34.57
N ARG A 35 -22.98 -11.99 -34.01
CA ARG A 35 -23.35 -10.94 -33.03
C ARG A 35 -24.24 -9.83 -33.63
N LYS A 36 -24.03 -9.47 -34.90
CA LYS A 36 -24.90 -8.50 -35.61
C LYS A 36 -26.32 -9.02 -35.87
N ARG A 37 -26.52 -10.34 -35.89
CA ARG A 37 -27.83 -10.98 -36.17
C ARG A 37 -28.62 -11.32 -34.91
N GLN A 38 -28.05 -11.17 -33.71
CA GLN A 38 -28.76 -11.42 -32.46
C GLN A 38 -29.41 -10.12 -31.94
N PRO A 39 -30.67 -10.17 -31.46
CA PRO A 39 -31.31 -9.02 -30.83
C PRO A 39 -30.54 -8.62 -29.56
N LYS A 40 -30.29 -7.32 -29.38
CA LYS A 40 -29.53 -6.79 -28.24
C LYS A 40 -30.36 -6.93 -26.96
N HIS A 41 -30.02 -7.90 -26.12
CA HIS A 41 -30.46 -7.93 -24.73
C HIS A 41 -29.35 -7.40 -23.82
N ARG A 42 -29.74 -6.56 -22.86
CA ARG A 42 -28.83 -5.91 -21.90
C ARG A 42 -28.34 -7.00 -20.94
N HIS A 43 -27.05 -7.33 -20.99
CA HIS A 43 -26.43 -8.25 -20.04
C HIS A 43 -26.29 -7.55 -18.67
N PRO A 44 -26.54 -8.22 -17.52
CA PRO A 44 -26.53 -7.59 -16.19
C PRO A 44 -25.20 -6.92 -15.80
N ASN A 45 -24.10 -7.32 -16.45
CA ASN A 45 -22.75 -6.76 -16.27
C ASN A 45 -22.24 -6.01 -17.51
N SER A 46 -23.11 -5.28 -18.20
CA SER A 46 -22.66 -4.30 -19.19
C SER A 46 -22.07 -3.11 -18.44
N ARG A 47 -20.74 -3.02 -18.39
CA ARG A 47 -19.97 -1.91 -17.82
C ARG A 47 -20.60 -0.57 -18.23
N GLN A 48 -21.20 0.14 -17.28
CA GLN A 48 -21.51 1.55 -17.48
C GLN A 48 -20.19 2.31 -17.33
N ILE A 49 -19.75 2.94 -18.41
CA ILE A 49 -18.78 4.04 -18.31
C ILE A 49 -19.52 5.17 -17.57
N PRO A 50 -18.91 5.83 -16.57
CA PRO A 50 -19.57 6.91 -15.85
C PRO A 50 -20.07 7.97 -16.84
N VAL A 51 -21.38 8.22 -16.82
CA VAL A 51 -22.01 9.32 -17.53
C VAL A 51 -21.81 10.54 -16.65
N PHE A 52 -20.96 11.47 -17.09
CA PHE A 52 -20.92 12.81 -16.51
C PHE A 52 -22.21 13.51 -16.90
N ILE A 53 -23.14 13.62 -15.95
CA ILE A 53 -24.30 14.47 -16.09
C ILE A 53 -23.79 15.90 -15.92
N ALA A 54 -23.77 16.67 -17.01
CA ALA A 54 -23.73 18.12 -16.90
C ALA A 54 -25.08 18.55 -16.33
N ASP A 55 -25.09 19.18 -15.16
CA ASP A 55 -26.27 19.85 -14.63
C ASP A 55 -26.66 20.98 -15.60
N GLU A 56 -27.70 20.77 -16.41
CA GLU A 56 -28.29 21.81 -17.26
C GLU A 56 -29.38 22.63 -16.55
N ASP A 57 -29.68 22.34 -15.27
CA ASP A 57 -30.69 23.10 -14.51
C ASP A 57 -30.09 23.80 -13.28
N PHE A 58 -29.28 24.83 -13.53
CA PHE A 58 -29.02 25.86 -12.52
C PHE A 58 -29.02 27.26 -13.14
N THR A 59 -30.19 27.68 -13.63
CA THR A 59 -30.50 29.10 -13.85
C THR A 59 -30.91 29.73 -12.51
N GLY A 60 -29.93 29.94 -11.63
CA GLY A 60 -30.10 30.60 -10.33
C GLY A 60 -29.00 31.62 -10.10
N SER A 61 -29.38 32.87 -9.87
CA SER A 61 -28.53 34.08 -9.86
C SER A 61 -27.21 33.97 -9.09
N ALA A 62 -26.15 34.46 -9.73
CA ALA A 62 -24.82 34.61 -9.19
C ALA A 62 -24.74 35.67 -8.08
N THR A 63 -25.10 35.33 -6.83
CA THR A 63 -24.73 36.17 -5.67
C THR A 63 -24.51 35.46 -4.32
N ASP A 64 -24.73 34.15 -4.16
CA ASP A 64 -24.62 33.52 -2.82
C ASP A 64 -23.72 32.26 -2.77
N ARG A 65 -22.54 32.29 -3.42
CA ARG A 65 -21.46 31.37 -3.03
C ARG A 65 -20.84 31.87 -1.74
N LYS A 66 -21.34 31.36 -0.61
CA LYS A 66 -20.65 31.40 0.68
C LYS A 66 -19.20 30.99 0.47
N GLN A 67 -18.31 31.84 0.96
CA GLN A 67 -16.87 31.68 0.96
C GLN A 67 -16.50 30.29 1.49
N THR A 68 -16.15 29.38 0.59
CA THR A 68 -15.45 28.15 0.96
C THR A 68 -14.04 28.57 1.36
N GLU A 69 -13.72 28.51 2.65
CA GLU A 69 -12.36 28.71 3.13
C GLU A 69 -11.42 27.74 2.41
N THR A 70 -10.58 28.29 1.54
CA THR A 70 -9.48 27.58 0.87
C THR A 70 -8.48 27.13 1.93
N VAL A 71 -8.37 25.82 2.17
CA VAL A 71 -7.36 25.26 3.06
C VAL A 71 -6.02 25.22 2.31
N ASP A 72 -5.14 26.14 2.67
CA ASP A 72 -3.79 26.22 2.14
C ASP A 72 -2.91 25.08 2.67
N VAL A 73 -2.55 24.14 1.78
CA VAL A 73 -1.69 23.00 2.10
C VAL A 73 -0.25 23.43 2.44
N THR A 74 0.14 24.68 2.23
CA THR A 74 1.43 25.21 2.70
C THR A 74 1.38 25.82 4.12
N ARG A 75 0.19 26.06 4.69
CA ARG A 75 0.06 26.55 6.07
C ARG A 75 0.37 25.44 7.08
N ILE A 76 1.65 25.26 7.37
CA ILE A 76 2.09 24.66 8.63
C ILE A 76 1.39 25.47 9.73
N PRO A 77 0.61 24.85 10.63
CA PRO A 77 0.05 25.57 11.76
C PRO A 77 1.17 26.33 12.46
N ALA A 78 0.93 27.58 12.84
CA ALA A 78 1.98 28.46 13.40
C ALA A 78 2.78 27.69 14.47
N ILE A 79 4.07 27.46 14.18
CA ILE A 79 4.98 26.75 15.08
C ILE A 79 5.13 27.63 16.31
N THR A 80 4.46 27.27 17.40
CA THR A 80 4.58 27.92 18.71
C THR A 80 5.66 27.28 19.57
N SER A 81 6.40 26.29 19.02
CA SER A 81 7.38 25.48 19.73
C SER A 81 8.76 26.16 19.83
N PRO A 82 9.29 26.45 21.05
CA PRO A 82 10.67 26.91 21.22
C PRO A 82 11.74 25.82 21.02
N ALA A 83 11.46 24.54 21.29
CA ALA A 83 12.49 23.49 21.24
C ALA A 83 12.66 22.84 19.87
N TYR A 84 11.58 22.74 19.07
CA TYR A 84 11.66 22.15 17.73
C TYR A 84 12.63 22.90 16.80
N PRO A 85 12.68 24.25 16.76
CA PRO A 85 13.67 24.99 15.98
C PRO A 85 15.13 24.67 16.33
N ILE A 86 15.44 24.35 17.60
CA ILE A 86 16.79 23.95 18.01
C ILE A 86 17.16 22.62 17.36
N MET A 87 16.23 21.67 17.35
CA MET A 87 16.43 20.37 16.72
C MET A 87 16.56 20.49 15.19
N LEU A 88 15.74 21.36 14.58
CA LEU A 88 15.85 21.71 13.16
C LEU A 88 17.23 22.29 12.84
N ALA A 89 17.74 23.23 13.65
CA ALA A 89 19.06 23.82 13.45
C ALA A 89 20.17 22.78 13.59
N LYS A 90 20.04 21.85 14.55
CA LYS A 90 21.04 20.81 14.80
C LYS A 90 21.12 19.77 13.69
N THR A 91 19.99 19.38 13.10
CA THR A 91 19.95 18.35 12.04
C THR A 91 19.91 18.91 10.62
N ASN A 92 19.50 20.16 10.45
CA ASN A 92 19.14 20.73 9.16
C ASN A 92 18.13 19.85 8.39
N LEU A 93 17.13 19.30 9.11
CA LEU A 93 16.08 18.42 8.59
C LEU A 93 14.76 18.78 9.24
N ARG A 94 13.68 18.92 8.47
CA ARG A 94 12.34 18.98 9.04
C ARG A 94 11.76 17.59 9.06
N PHE A 95 11.01 17.27 10.11
CA PHE A 95 10.34 15.98 10.18
C PHE A 95 9.38 15.77 9.01
N LEU A 96 8.72 16.83 8.53
CA LEU A 96 7.84 16.79 7.36
C LEU A 96 8.54 16.37 6.06
N ASP A 97 9.86 16.57 5.94
CA ASP A 97 10.62 16.14 4.77
C ASP A 97 10.66 14.59 4.67
N LEU A 98 10.27 13.87 5.72
CA LEU A 98 10.19 12.41 5.75
C LEU A 98 8.77 11.88 5.45
N SER A 99 7.82 12.76 5.13
CA SER A 99 6.38 12.43 5.05
C SER A 99 6.02 11.31 4.07
N LEU A 100 6.78 11.16 2.98
CA LEU A 100 6.61 10.05 2.03
C LEU A 100 6.83 8.67 2.68
N LEU A 101 7.63 8.58 3.75
CA LEU A 101 7.86 7.34 4.51
C LEU A 101 6.65 6.94 5.37
N ALA A 102 5.69 7.84 5.58
CA ALA A 102 4.42 7.57 6.27
C ALA A 102 3.29 7.18 5.31
N SER A 103 3.57 7.00 4.01
CA SER A 103 2.56 6.59 3.03
C SER A 103 2.21 5.11 3.17
N VAL A 104 0.96 4.78 2.83
CA VAL A 104 0.37 3.43 2.86
C VAL A 104 1.24 2.37 2.16
N GLY A 105 2.10 2.75 1.22
CA GLY A 105 2.94 1.82 0.46
C GLY A 105 4.33 1.55 1.03
N VAL A 106 4.77 2.28 2.06
CA VAL A 106 6.14 2.14 2.60
C VAL A 106 6.17 1.03 3.66
N GLY A 107 6.89 -0.03 3.33
CA GLY A 107 7.08 -1.19 4.21
C GLY A 107 8.50 -1.75 4.11
N ARG A 108 8.68 -3.01 4.51
CA ARG A 108 10.00 -3.69 4.57
C ARG A 108 10.84 -3.55 3.30
N TYR A 109 10.21 -3.63 2.11
CA TYR A 109 10.92 -3.52 0.84
C TYR A 109 11.61 -2.15 0.69
N THR A 110 10.89 -1.07 1.00
CA THR A 110 11.45 0.29 0.99
C THR A 110 12.58 0.42 2.02
N GLY A 111 12.40 -0.12 3.22
CA GLY A 111 13.45 -0.15 4.24
C GLY A 111 14.71 -0.86 3.77
N GLN A 112 14.57 -2.06 3.19
CA GLN A 112 15.71 -2.83 2.69
C GLN A 112 16.46 -2.09 1.56
N ARG A 113 15.74 -1.49 0.60
CA ARG A 113 16.34 -0.68 -0.45
C ARG A 113 17.07 0.55 0.10
N LEU A 114 16.50 1.20 1.13
CA LEU A 114 17.15 2.30 1.84
C LEU A 114 18.41 1.84 2.57
N LEU A 115 18.43 0.64 3.15
CA LEU A 115 19.63 0.12 3.81
C LEU A 115 20.72 -0.28 2.82
N GLU A 116 20.36 -0.75 1.63
CA GLU A 116 21.30 -1.04 0.54
C GLU A 116 21.91 0.24 -0.06
N ASN A 117 21.13 1.32 -0.13
CA ASN A 117 21.60 2.64 -0.56
C ASN A 117 21.08 3.76 0.37
N PRO A 118 21.71 3.98 1.54
CA PRO A 118 21.26 4.96 2.55
C PRO A 118 21.07 6.37 2.03
N GLN A 119 21.91 6.78 1.08
CA GLN A 119 21.85 8.12 0.50
C GLN A 119 20.56 8.33 -0.30
N SER A 120 19.92 7.28 -0.83
CA SER A 120 18.64 7.41 -1.55
C SER A 120 17.49 7.97 -0.69
N ILE A 121 17.66 8.07 0.64
CA ILE A 121 16.70 8.73 1.52
C ILE A 121 16.43 10.20 1.14
N ILE A 122 17.40 10.89 0.51
CA ILE A 122 17.18 12.27 0.04
C ILE A 122 16.06 12.40 -0.99
N HIS A 123 15.75 11.34 -1.76
CA HIS A 123 14.63 11.35 -2.69
C HIS A 123 13.27 11.48 -2.00
N PHE A 124 13.19 11.12 -0.72
CA PHE A 124 11.96 11.29 0.06
C PHE A 124 11.75 12.74 0.50
N PHE A 125 12.78 13.60 0.46
CA PHE A 125 12.69 14.99 0.93
C PHE A 125 12.02 15.94 -0.07
N GLU A 126 11.99 15.56 -1.35
CA GLU A 126 11.47 16.41 -2.42
C GLU A 126 9.94 16.37 -2.54
N GLY A 127 9.28 15.37 -1.97
CA GLY A 127 7.83 15.21 -1.99
C GLY A 127 7.23 15.42 -0.60
N LYS A 128 6.08 16.10 -0.55
CA LYS A 128 5.28 16.20 0.68
C LYS A 128 3.92 15.61 0.41
N ASN A 129 3.52 14.66 1.26
CA ASN A 129 2.17 14.12 1.25
C ASN A 129 1.41 14.58 2.50
N TRP A 130 0.09 14.45 2.47
CA TRP A 130 -0.67 14.52 3.70
C TRP A 130 -0.39 13.28 4.56
N SER A 131 0.19 13.52 5.72
CA SER A 131 0.51 12.51 6.72
C SER A 131 0.59 13.13 8.11
N TYR A 132 0.66 12.27 9.13
CA TYR A 132 0.74 12.70 10.52
C TYR A 132 2.01 13.53 10.83
N PHE A 133 3.00 13.51 9.93
CA PHE A 133 4.26 14.23 10.07
C PHE A 133 4.05 15.75 10.11
N ARG A 134 2.98 16.25 9.48
CA ARG A 134 2.59 17.66 9.52
C ARG A 134 2.24 18.15 10.93
N TYR A 135 1.76 17.26 11.79
CA TYR A 135 1.30 17.60 13.13
C TYR A 135 2.40 17.48 14.18
N ILE A 136 3.52 16.82 13.85
CA ILE A 136 4.65 16.61 14.76
C ILE A 136 5.19 17.92 15.37
N PRO A 137 5.42 19.00 14.60
CA PRO A 137 5.90 20.25 15.20
C PRO A 137 4.95 20.84 16.25
N LEU A 138 3.64 20.65 16.12
CA LEU A 138 2.65 21.15 17.09
C LEU A 138 2.71 20.38 18.41
N HIS A 139 2.90 19.06 18.32
CA HIS A 139 2.89 18.18 19.49
C HIS A 139 4.29 17.99 20.11
N TYR A 140 5.34 18.47 19.44
CA TYR A 140 6.73 18.26 19.86
C TYR A 140 7.01 18.79 21.27
N ASP A 141 6.47 19.96 21.63
CA ASP A 141 6.65 20.49 22.99
C ASP A 141 5.63 19.97 24.00
N GLN A 142 4.47 19.51 23.54
CA GLN A 142 3.37 19.08 24.39
C GLN A 142 3.54 17.63 24.87
N SER A 143 4.24 16.80 24.10
CA SER A 143 4.35 15.36 24.38
C SER A 143 5.80 14.89 24.40
N VAL A 144 6.26 14.41 25.55
CA VAL A 144 7.58 13.79 25.72
C VAL A 144 7.75 12.57 24.81
N LEU A 145 6.66 11.82 24.58
CA LEU A 145 6.66 10.65 23.69
C LEU A 145 6.95 11.05 22.25
N ILE A 146 6.19 12.01 21.72
CA ILE A 146 6.38 12.49 20.35
C ILE A 146 7.75 13.16 20.22
N ARG A 147 8.17 13.96 21.21
CA ARG A 147 9.49 14.62 21.19
C ARG A 147 10.64 13.62 21.10
N SER A 148 10.67 12.67 22.03
CA SER A 148 11.76 11.69 22.12
C SER A 148 11.80 10.77 20.89
N ALA A 149 10.66 10.32 20.39
CA ALA A 149 10.58 9.55 19.15
C ALA A 149 11.03 10.37 17.93
N THR A 150 10.64 11.65 17.85
CA THR A 150 11.05 12.57 16.77
C THR A 150 12.57 12.78 16.77
N ASP A 151 13.16 13.10 17.92
CA ASP A 151 14.62 13.27 18.07
C ASP A 151 15.39 12.04 17.59
N CYS A 152 14.89 10.87 17.95
CA CYS A 152 15.47 9.59 17.60
C CYS A 152 15.52 9.36 16.08
N VAL A 153 14.40 9.55 15.38
CA VAL A 153 14.35 9.39 13.92
C VAL A 153 15.20 10.44 13.21
N LEU A 154 15.17 11.71 13.65
CA LEU A 154 15.99 12.76 13.04
C LEU A 154 17.49 12.46 13.20
N ALA A 155 17.92 11.97 14.36
CA ALA A 155 19.30 11.54 14.56
C ALA A 155 19.67 10.35 13.66
N ARG A 156 18.76 9.38 13.49
CA ARG A 156 18.97 8.22 12.60
C ARG A 156 19.08 8.64 11.14
N VAL A 157 18.20 9.51 10.65
CA VAL A 157 18.29 10.04 9.28
C VAL A 157 19.59 10.79 9.09
N ARG A 158 20.03 11.58 10.08
CA ARG A 158 21.33 12.24 9.97
C ARG A 158 22.48 11.26 9.88
N CYS A 159 22.47 10.19 10.68
CA CYS A 159 23.45 9.11 10.58
C CYS A 159 23.52 8.50 9.18
N LEU A 160 22.37 8.32 8.51
CA LEU A 160 22.34 7.81 7.12
C LEU A 160 22.93 8.80 6.11
N LEU A 161 22.72 10.10 6.31
CA LEU A 161 23.23 11.16 5.44
C LEU A 161 24.74 11.43 5.66
N THR A 162 25.26 11.20 6.85
CA THR A 162 26.66 11.46 7.22
C THR A 162 27.32 10.20 7.82
N PRO A 163 27.56 9.15 7.02
CA PRO A 163 28.03 7.86 7.52
C PRO A 163 29.42 7.93 8.19
N ASP A 164 30.23 8.92 7.86
CA ASP A 164 31.57 9.11 8.44
C ASP A 164 31.53 9.71 9.86
N ASP A 165 30.42 10.34 10.26
CA ASP A 165 30.27 10.95 11.57
C ASP A 165 29.59 9.99 12.56
N LYS A 166 30.43 9.19 13.22
CA LYS A 166 30.01 8.19 14.22
C LYS A 166 29.27 8.79 15.42
N GLN A 167 29.33 10.11 15.65
CA GLN A 167 28.60 10.74 16.74
C GLN A 167 27.08 10.63 16.53
N TRP A 168 26.62 10.63 15.28
CA TRP A 168 25.20 10.47 14.96
C TRP A 168 24.68 9.07 15.26
N GLU A 169 25.48 8.03 15.07
CA GLU A 169 25.09 6.65 15.43
C GLU A 169 24.89 6.54 16.96
N LEU A 170 25.86 7.04 17.73
CA LEU A 170 25.77 7.06 19.20
C LEU A 170 24.56 7.87 19.69
N LEU A 171 24.32 9.03 19.09
CA LEU A 171 23.17 9.86 19.41
C LEU A 171 21.86 9.17 19.04
N ALA A 172 21.76 8.55 17.87
CA ALA A 172 20.57 7.84 17.41
C ALA A 172 20.21 6.68 18.35
N LEU A 173 21.20 5.88 18.77
CA LEU A 173 21.01 4.78 19.73
C LEU A 173 20.60 5.28 21.13
N SER A 174 21.23 6.35 21.61
CA SER A 174 20.88 6.97 22.89
C SER A 174 19.45 7.49 22.87
N LYS A 175 19.07 8.23 21.82
CA LYS A 175 17.72 8.77 21.65
C LYS A 175 16.67 7.68 21.47
N TYR A 176 16.99 6.61 20.74
CA TYR A 176 16.11 5.45 20.62
C TYR A 176 15.85 4.79 21.97
N SER A 177 16.89 4.59 22.77
CA SER A 177 16.75 3.98 24.11
C SER A 177 15.84 4.82 25.02
N ILE A 178 16.00 6.15 25.00
CA ILE A 178 15.14 7.07 25.76
C ILE A 178 13.70 7.01 25.27
N ALA A 179 13.49 7.09 23.95
CA ALA A 179 12.15 7.09 23.36
C ALA A 179 11.41 5.77 23.60
N LEU A 180 12.14 4.64 23.52
CA LEU A 180 11.59 3.32 23.83
C LEU A 180 11.22 3.19 25.31
N SER A 181 12.07 3.66 26.23
CA SER A 181 11.76 3.68 27.67
C SER A 181 10.50 4.50 27.95
N ASN A 182 10.43 5.73 27.43
CA ASN A 182 9.25 6.58 27.61
C ASN A 182 7.97 5.92 27.08
N LEU A 183 8.05 5.26 25.91
CA LEU A 183 6.91 4.54 25.34
C LEU A 183 6.49 3.36 26.22
N GLN A 184 7.45 2.57 26.72
CA GLN A 184 7.17 1.46 27.62
C GLN A 184 6.51 1.93 28.91
N ASP A 185 7.04 2.99 29.54
CA ASP A 185 6.46 3.58 30.74
C ASP A 185 5.03 4.08 30.50
N ALA A 186 4.78 4.72 29.36
CA ALA A 186 3.45 5.18 28.98
C ALA A 186 2.45 4.02 28.75
N ILE A 187 2.91 2.91 28.15
CA ILE A 187 2.06 1.72 27.96
C ILE A 187 1.78 1.05 29.31
N HIS A 188 2.77 0.93 30.19
CA HIS A 188 2.60 0.30 31.51
C HIS A 188 1.74 1.13 32.47
N SER A 189 1.76 2.45 32.35
CA SER A 189 0.93 3.36 33.16
C SER A 189 -0.48 3.57 32.60
N ALA A 190 -0.75 3.17 31.35
CA ALA A 190 -2.06 3.30 30.73
C ALA A 190 -3.04 2.29 31.34
N SER A 191 -3.75 2.71 32.39
CA SER A 191 -4.67 1.83 33.11
C SER A 191 -5.99 1.57 32.36
N GLN A 192 -6.44 2.47 31.47
CA GLN A 192 -7.73 2.31 30.76
C GLN A 192 -7.80 2.91 29.34
N HIS A 193 -6.97 3.88 28.96
CA HIS A 193 -7.07 4.55 27.66
C HIS A 193 -5.70 4.79 27.01
N ILE A 194 -5.46 4.16 25.86
CA ILE A 194 -4.25 4.40 25.07
C ILE A 194 -4.40 5.68 24.25
N THR A 195 -3.48 6.63 24.46
CA THR A 195 -3.55 7.97 23.85
C THR A 195 -3.04 8.00 22.41
N THR A 196 -3.29 9.13 21.73
CA THR A 196 -2.88 9.33 20.33
C THR A 196 -1.36 9.49 20.23
N GLU A 197 -0.74 10.06 21.27
CA GLU A 197 0.71 10.22 21.41
C GLU A 197 1.42 8.87 21.51
N VAL A 198 0.83 7.90 22.22
CA VAL A 198 1.36 6.53 22.28
C VAL A 198 1.37 5.92 20.89
N LEU A 199 0.25 5.96 20.15
CA LEU A 199 0.19 5.48 18.77
C LEU A 199 1.22 6.18 17.87
N CYS A 200 1.30 7.52 17.95
CA CYS A 200 2.24 8.30 17.17
C CYS A 200 3.69 7.93 17.45
N ALA A 201 4.06 7.81 18.73
CA ALA A 201 5.40 7.41 19.13
C ALA A 201 5.73 5.99 18.67
N THR A 202 4.80 5.03 18.78
CA THR A 202 4.97 3.67 18.25
C THR A 202 5.24 3.68 16.75
N GLN A 203 4.47 4.43 15.95
CA GLN A 203 4.70 4.51 14.50
C GLN A 203 6.05 5.17 14.15
N ILE A 204 6.45 6.23 14.88
CA ILE A 204 7.75 6.89 14.68
C ILE A 204 8.93 5.96 15.06
N LEU A 205 8.82 5.18 16.14
CA LEU A 205 9.83 4.17 16.47
C LEU A 205 9.86 3.03 15.46
N GLY A 206 8.72 2.68 14.87
CA GLY A 206 8.67 1.82 13.69
C GLY A 206 9.53 2.39 12.56
N LEU A 207 9.38 3.68 12.23
CA LEU A 207 10.21 4.33 11.22
C LEU A 207 11.72 4.29 11.57
N TYR A 208 12.09 4.49 12.83
CA TYR A 208 13.49 4.33 13.24
C TYR A 208 14.02 2.92 12.89
N GLU A 209 13.27 1.87 13.24
CA GLU A 209 13.70 0.49 12.97
C GLU A 209 13.68 0.16 11.48
N LEU A 210 12.81 0.79 10.69
CA LEU A 210 12.83 0.67 9.22
C LEU A 210 14.14 1.23 8.63
N LEU A 211 14.70 2.26 9.26
CA LEU A 211 15.91 2.97 8.84
C LEU A 211 17.19 2.42 9.49
N ASN A 212 17.10 1.35 10.29
CA ASN A 212 18.20 0.83 11.09
C ASN A 212 18.63 -0.57 10.60
N PRO A 213 19.90 -0.76 10.18
CA PRO A 213 20.38 -2.04 9.64
C PRO A 213 20.54 -3.15 10.69
N SER A 214 20.53 -2.80 11.98
CA SER A 214 21.06 -3.69 13.03
C SER A 214 20.05 -4.68 13.61
N ARG A 215 18.75 -4.57 13.31
CA ARG A 215 17.72 -5.40 13.93
C ARG A 215 16.72 -5.95 12.92
N GLU A 216 16.99 -7.17 12.47
CA GLU A 216 16.02 -7.92 11.67
C GLU A 216 14.68 -8.00 12.41
N ASN A 217 13.59 -7.66 11.71
CA ASN A 217 12.21 -7.78 12.19
C ASN A 217 11.84 -6.89 13.39
N ALA A 218 12.63 -5.89 13.80
CA ALA A 218 12.20 -4.96 14.85
C ALA A 218 11.05 -4.04 14.39
N TRP A 219 11.09 -3.59 13.14
CA TRP A 219 10.02 -2.79 12.53
C TRP A 219 8.66 -3.51 12.60
N ILE A 220 8.61 -4.82 12.32
CA ILE A 220 7.32 -5.55 12.31
C ILE A 220 6.69 -5.62 13.71
N LYS A 221 7.49 -5.60 14.78
CA LYS A 221 6.98 -5.55 16.15
C LYS A 221 6.31 -4.21 16.46
N HIS A 222 6.90 -3.10 16.04
CA HIS A 222 6.25 -1.78 16.15
C HIS A 222 5.00 -1.69 15.28
N THR A 223 5.03 -2.28 14.08
CA THR A 223 3.85 -2.37 13.22
C THR A 223 2.71 -3.10 13.91
N ALA A 224 2.96 -4.30 14.43
CA ALA A 224 1.97 -5.10 15.15
C ALA A 224 1.48 -4.38 16.43
N GLY A 225 2.40 -3.76 17.17
CA GLY A 225 2.06 -2.94 18.33
C GLY A 225 1.13 -1.77 17.99
N ALA A 226 1.41 -1.04 16.92
CA ALA A 226 0.55 0.05 16.44
C ALA A 226 -0.81 -0.47 15.96
N THR A 227 -0.86 -1.62 15.27
CA THR A 227 -2.12 -2.29 14.89
C THR A 227 -2.95 -2.62 16.11
N TYR A 228 -2.32 -3.17 17.15
CA TYR A 228 -3.00 -3.50 18.41
C TYR A 228 -3.52 -2.26 19.13
N ILE A 229 -2.72 -1.19 19.20
CA ILE A 229 -3.15 0.11 19.75
C ILE A 229 -4.34 0.67 18.99
N ILE A 230 -4.35 0.59 17.64
CA ILE A 230 -5.47 1.03 16.82
C ILE A 230 -6.75 0.24 17.17
N LYS A 231 -6.64 -1.09 17.25
CA LYS A 231 -7.77 -1.96 17.64
C LYS A 231 -8.30 -1.59 19.04
N LEU A 232 -7.41 -1.37 20.02
CA LEU A 232 -7.78 -0.99 21.39
C LEU A 232 -8.46 0.37 21.47
N ARG A 233 -7.98 1.36 20.71
CA ARG A 233 -8.59 2.70 20.64
C ARG A 233 -9.98 2.65 19.99
N GLY A 234 -10.20 1.71 19.07
CA GLY A 234 -11.47 1.53 18.38
C GLY A 234 -11.77 2.63 17.34
N PRO A 235 -12.77 2.40 16.47
CA PRO A 235 -13.03 3.25 15.31
C PRO A 235 -13.49 4.66 15.69
N HIS A 236 -14.12 4.84 16.85
CA HIS A 236 -14.62 6.15 17.32
C HIS A 236 -13.52 7.11 17.78
N SER A 237 -12.27 6.66 17.86
CA SER A 237 -11.13 7.45 18.34
C SER A 237 -10.36 8.17 17.23
N TYR A 238 -10.95 8.28 16.02
CA TYR A 238 -10.30 8.83 14.82
C TYR A 238 -11.09 9.99 14.23
N ASN A 239 -11.26 11.06 15.02
CA ASN A 239 -12.11 12.20 14.65
C ASN A 239 -11.29 13.40 14.18
N SER A 240 -10.13 13.63 14.80
CA SER A 240 -9.26 14.74 14.43
C SER A 240 -8.45 14.43 13.17
N GLU A 241 -7.98 15.48 12.50
CA GLU A 241 -7.14 15.36 11.31
C GLU A 241 -5.79 14.67 11.61
N PHE A 242 -5.24 14.88 12.81
CA PHE A 242 -4.05 14.19 13.28
C PHE A 242 -4.29 12.68 13.44
N GLU A 243 -5.37 12.29 14.12
CA GLU A 243 -5.71 10.87 14.31
C GLU A 243 -6.03 10.17 12.98
N LYS A 244 -6.80 10.81 12.11
CA LYS A 244 -7.09 10.30 10.76
C LYS A 244 -5.82 10.06 9.96
N SER A 245 -4.84 10.98 10.04
CA SER A 245 -3.57 10.82 9.35
C SER A 245 -2.69 9.70 9.91
N LEU A 246 -2.73 9.46 11.24
CA LEU A 246 -2.07 8.31 11.88
C LEU A 246 -2.71 6.98 11.48
N PHE A 247 -4.04 6.94 11.41
CA PHE A 247 -4.77 5.77 10.96
C PHE A 247 -4.46 5.47 9.49
N MET A 248 -4.61 6.47 8.62
CA MET A 248 -4.36 6.32 7.19
C MET A 248 -2.93 5.85 6.90
N GLY A 249 -1.93 6.45 7.56
CA GLY A 249 -0.53 6.06 7.39
C GLY A 249 -0.25 4.60 7.77
N HIS A 250 -1.10 3.98 8.60
CA HIS A 250 -0.91 2.60 9.09
C HIS A 250 -1.76 1.55 8.37
N VAL A 251 -2.65 1.93 7.44
CA VAL A 251 -3.52 0.98 6.73
C VAL A 251 -2.72 -0.07 5.95
N GLY A 252 -1.66 0.35 5.27
CA GLY A 252 -0.75 -0.51 4.53
C GLY A 252 -0.11 -1.60 5.39
N PRO A 253 0.58 -1.20 6.47
CA PRO A 253 1.12 -2.12 7.47
C PRO A 253 0.06 -3.08 8.06
N MET A 254 -1.14 -2.61 8.41
CA MET A 254 -2.21 -3.47 8.96
C MET A 254 -2.67 -4.56 7.99
N ALA A 255 -2.89 -4.21 6.72
CA ALA A 255 -3.27 -5.20 5.72
C ALA A 255 -2.13 -6.19 5.45
N THR A 256 -0.88 -5.69 5.42
CA THR A 256 0.30 -6.55 5.25
C THR A 256 0.42 -7.54 6.40
N GLU A 257 0.24 -7.09 7.64
CA GLU A 257 0.26 -7.95 8.83
C GLU A 257 -0.82 -9.04 8.74
N ALA A 258 -2.05 -8.69 8.35
CA ALA A 258 -3.14 -9.64 8.18
C ALA A 258 -2.80 -10.73 7.14
N ILE A 259 -2.21 -10.35 5.99
CA ILE A 259 -1.73 -11.32 4.98
C ILE A 259 -0.69 -12.25 5.59
N LEU A 260 0.29 -11.71 6.32
CA LEU A 260 1.40 -12.50 6.88
C LEU A 260 0.98 -13.46 7.97
N ASN A 261 -0.08 -13.13 8.71
CA ASN A 261 -0.64 -13.98 9.75
C ASN A 261 -1.76 -14.89 9.24
N ASN A 262 -2.08 -14.86 7.94
CA ASN A 262 -3.24 -15.55 7.35
C ASN A 262 -4.56 -15.21 8.06
N GLU A 263 -4.76 -13.93 8.36
CA GLU A 263 -5.93 -13.39 9.05
C GLU A 263 -6.78 -12.52 8.12
N ALA A 264 -8.09 -12.48 8.38
CA ALA A 264 -8.97 -11.50 7.76
C ALA A 264 -8.60 -10.08 8.22
N CYS A 265 -8.73 -9.09 7.32
CA CYS A 265 -8.42 -7.72 7.69
C CYS A 265 -9.56 -7.09 8.49
N PHE A 266 -9.31 -6.72 9.75
CA PHE A 266 -10.33 -6.10 10.60
C PHE A 266 -10.88 -4.77 10.04
N LEU A 267 -10.13 -4.12 9.14
CA LEU A 267 -10.54 -2.88 8.47
C LEU A 267 -11.74 -3.05 7.54
N GLU A 268 -12.10 -4.29 7.21
CA GLU A 268 -13.31 -4.59 6.45
C GLU A 268 -14.60 -4.45 7.25
N HIS A 269 -14.51 -4.47 8.58
CA HIS A 269 -15.67 -4.29 9.42
C HIS A 269 -16.31 -2.91 9.12
N PRO A 270 -17.65 -2.81 9.03
CA PRO A 270 -18.34 -1.59 8.62
C PRO A 270 -17.92 -0.33 9.38
N THR A 271 -17.65 -0.45 10.69
CA THR A 271 -17.21 0.68 11.52
C THR A 271 -15.83 1.20 11.13
N TRP A 272 -14.91 0.35 10.68
CA TRP A 272 -13.57 0.75 10.22
C TRP A 272 -13.60 1.27 8.78
N ARG A 273 -14.47 0.72 7.92
CA ARG A 273 -14.77 1.29 6.61
C ARG A 273 -15.35 2.71 6.73
N ALA A 274 -16.16 2.98 7.74
CA ALA A 274 -16.64 4.33 8.02
C ALA A 274 -15.51 5.30 8.40
N VAL A 275 -14.49 4.84 9.15
CA VAL A 275 -13.29 5.65 9.43
C VAL A 275 -12.55 5.98 8.13
N LEU A 276 -12.34 5.00 7.25
CA LEU A 276 -11.75 5.23 5.92
C LEU A 276 -12.54 6.26 5.11
N GLN A 277 -13.86 6.12 5.05
CA GLN A 277 -14.73 7.06 4.35
C GLN A 277 -14.65 8.48 4.94
N SER A 278 -14.50 8.62 6.27
CA SER A 278 -14.37 9.92 6.94
C SER A 278 -13.07 10.68 6.61
N ILE A 279 -12.11 10.01 5.97
CA ILE A 279 -10.85 10.61 5.52
C ILE A 279 -11.03 11.31 4.18
N ILE A 280 -12.02 10.89 3.37
CA ILE A 280 -12.25 11.43 2.03
C ILE A 280 -12.40 12.95 2.10
N LYS A 281 -11.56 13.63 1.34
CA LYS A 281 -11.62 15.06 1.11
C LYS A 281 -11.17 15.29 -0.32
N ASP A 282 -12.11 15.61 -1.20
CA ASP A 282 -11.83 15.91 -2.60
C ASP A 282 -11.25 17.32 -2.70
N ASP A 283 -9.96 17.42 -2.35
CA ASP A 283 -9.12 18.61 -2.42
C ASP A 283 -7.91 18.29 -3.32
N HIS A 284 -7.78 19.02 -4.41
CA HIS A 284 -6.70 18.84 -5.40
C HIS A 284 -5.30 19.05 -4.79
N LEU A 285 -5.19 19.77 -3.67
CA LEU A 285 -3.93 19.97 -2.96
C LEU A 285 -3.58 18.80 -2.02
N VAL A 286 -4.54 17.91 -1.74
CA VAL A 286 -4.37 16.72 -0.90
C VAL A 286 -4.90 15.47 -1.61
N PRO A 287 -4.30 15.09 -2.76
CA PRO A 287 -4.79 14.00 -3.59
C PRO A 287 -4.80 12.64 -2.86
N GLU A 288 -4.02 12.48 -1.79
CA GLU A 288 -3.99 11.26 -0.96
C GLU A 288 -5.33 10.99 -0.24
N ARG A 289 -6.18 12.01 -0.14
CA ARG A 289 -7.52 11.91 0.47
C ARG A 289 -8.64 11.91 -0.55
N SER A 290 -8.32 11.92 -1.84
CA SER A 290 -9.34 11.84 -2.88
C SER A 290 -10.18 10.58 -2.75
N THR A 291 -11.44 10.67 -3.17
CA THR A 291 -12.35 9.51 -3.24
C THR A 291 -11.70 8.32 -3.95
N MET A 292 -10.93 8.58 -5.02
CA MET A 292 -10.21 7.56 -5.77
C MET A 292 -9.17 6.82 -4.90
N VAL A 293 -8.29 7.56 -4.22
CA VAL A 293 -7.22 6.95 -3.39
C VAL A 293 -7.82 6.15 -2.23
N VAL A 294 -8.82 6.70 -1.54
CA VAL A 294 -9.48 6.00 -0.42
C VAL A 294 -10.25 4.77 -0.91
N SER A 295 -10.83 4.81 -2.11
CA SER A 295 -11.47 3.64 -2.73
C SER A 295 -10.45 2.55 -3.04
N MET A 296 -9.29 2.90 -3.59
CA MET A 296 -8.19 1.95 -3.81
C MET A 296 -7.72 1.33 -2.50
N VAL A 297 -7.59 2.13 -1.43
CA VAL A 297 -7.26 1.63 -0.10
C VAL A 297 -8.34 0.69 0.43
N SER A 298 -9.62 1.03 0.22
CA SER A 298 -10.75 0.19 0.63
C SER A 298 -10.76 -1.17 -0.08
N ILE A 299 -10.34 -1.23 -1.34
CA ILE A 299 -10.14 -2.49 -2.07
C ILE A 299 -8.90 -3.22 -1.53
N PHE A 300 -7.81 -2.50 -1.29
CA PHE A 300 -6.57 -3.09 -0.80
C PHE A 300 -6.76 -3.81 0.54
N VAL A 301 -7.58 -3.28 1.45
CA VAL A 301 -7.87 -3.93 2.74
C VAL A 301 -8.76 -5.17 2.62
N THR A 302 -9.35 -5.48 1.47
CA THR A 302 -10.08 -6.75 1.27
C THR A 302 -9.17 -7.89 0.82
N ILE A 303 -7.96 -7.56 0.32
CA ILE A 303 -6.99 -8.55 -0.15
C ILE A 303 -6.65 -9.59 0.93
N PRO A 304 -6.37 -9.23 2.20
CA PRO A 304 -6.00 -10.22 3.21
C PRO A 304 -7.07 -11.29 3.46
N THR A 305 -8.34 -10.91 3.48
CA THR A 305 -9.45 -11.85 3.68
C THR A 305 -9.62 -12.78 2.48
N LEU A 306 -9.49 -12.24 1.25
CA LEU A 306 -9.46 -13.08 0.05
C LEU A 306 -8.32 -14.10 0.13
N PHE A 307 -7.11 -13.65 0.49
CA PHE A 307 -5.95 -14.53 0.68
C PHE A 307 -6.22 -15.64 1.70
N LYS A 308 -6.82 -15.31 2.85
CA LYS A 308 -7.19 -16.28 3.87
C LYS A 308 -8.25 -17.27 3.36
N ASP A 309 -9.29 -16.79 2.69
CA ASP A 309 -10.34 -17.67 2.16
C ASP A 309 -9.77 -18.63 1.10
N PHE A 310 -8.76 -18.22 0.33
CA PHE A 310 -8.06 -19.11 -0.61
C PHE A 310 -7.17 -20.15 0.06
N THR A 311 -6.52 -19.83 1.17
CA THR A 311 -5.72 -20.81 1.91
C THR A 311 -6.59 -21.83 2.65
N ASP A 312 -7.83 -21.45 3.01
CA ASP A 312 -8.77 -22.30 3.74
C ASP A 312 -9.67 -23.16 2.83
N VAL A 313 -9.82 -22.83 1.54
CA VAL A 313 -10.73 -23.55 0.63
C VAL A 313 -9.97 -24.30 -0.47
N GLU A 314 -10.18 -25.63 -0.55
CA GLU A 314 -9.80 -26.46 -1.69
C GLU A 314 -10.65 -26.13 -2.93
N THR A 315 -10.43 -24.99 -3.61
CA THR A 315 -11.29 -24.60 -4.75
C THR A 315 -10.60 -24.33 -6.08
N PRO A 316 -11.25 -24.73 -7.19
CA PRO A 316 -10.80 -24.48 -8.55
C PRO A 316 -11.14 -23.03 -8.94
N GLY A 317 -10.11 -22.25 -9.23
CA GLY A 317 -10.20 -20.81 -9.58
C GLY A 317 -8.84 -20.11 -9.59
N ILE A 318 -7.81 -20.77 -9.04
CA ILE A 318 -6.42 -20.30 -9.01
C ILE A 318 -5.87 -19.92 -10.40
N TYR A 319 -6.24 -20.67 -11.45
CA TYR A 319 -5.76 -20.36 -12.81
C TYR A 319 -6.31 -19.04 -13.34
N ASP A 320 -7.57 -18.73 -13.05
CA ASP A 320 -8.20 -17.47 -13.49
C ASP A 320 -7.61 -16.27 -12.75
N MET A 321 -7.35 -16.42 -11.45
CA MET A 321 -6.67 -15.39 -10.66
C MET A 321 -5.21 -15.20 -11.05
N GLU A 322 -4.48 -16.28 -11.32
CA GLU A 322 -3.11 -16.17 -11.81
C GLU A 322 -3.08 -15.44 -13.15
N GLU A 323 -4.02 -15.70 -14.06
CA GLU A 323 -4.16 -14.89 -15.28
C GLU A 323 -4.45 -13.40 -14.98
N GLU A 324 -5.32 -13.09 -14.02
CA GLU A 324 -5.59 -11.72 -13.62
C GLU A 324 -4.36 -11.03 -12.99
N CYS A 325 -3.64 -11.70 -12.08
CA CYS A 325 -2.41 -11.21 -11.47
C CYS A 325 -1.33 -10.93 -12.52
N GLN A 326 -1.13 -11.85 -13.47
CA GLN A 326 -0.20 -11.67 -14.59
C GLN A 326 -0.58 -10.48 -15.47
N TRP A 327 -1.89 -10.30 -15.72
CA TRP A 327 -2.40 -9.19 -16.50
C TRP A 327 -2.16 -7.84 -15.79
N PHE A 328 -2.48 -7.72 -14.51
CA PHE A 328 -2.23 -6.52 -13.72
C PHE A 328 -0.75 -6.18 -13.61
N ALA A 329 0.10 -7.18 -13.36
CA ALA A 329 1.54 -6.99 -13.31
C ALA A 329 2.11 -6.48 -14.64
N SER A 330 1.65 -7.05 -15.76
CA SER A 330 2.03 -6.60 -17.11
C SER A 330 1.63 -5.15 -17.37
N ILE A 331 0.47 -4.71 -16.87
CA ILE A 331 0.05 -3.30 -16.95
C ILE A 331 1.03 -2.41 -16.19
N ILE A 332 1.37 -2.75 -14.94
CA ILE A 332 2.28 -1.95 -14.11
C ILE A 332 3.67 -1.81 -14.77
N VAL A 333 4.24 -2.90 -15.29
CA VAL A 333 5.52 -2.87 -16.02
C VAL A 333 5.40 -2.04 -17.31
N SER A 334 4.30 -2.18 -18.05
CA SER A 334 4.08 -1.39 -19.27
C SER A 334 3.93 0.11 -18.99
N LEU A 335 3.36 0.48 -17.84
CA LEU A 335 3.25 1.86 -17.40
C LEU A 335 4.62 2.43 -17.02
N HIS A 336 5.53 1.62 -16.48
CA HIS A 336 6.91 2.04 -16.17
C HIS A 336 7.74 2.33 -17.42
N HIS A 337 7.58 1.54 -18.48
CA HIS A 337 8.28 1.76 -19.74
C HIS A 337 7.73 2.95 -20.56
N ARG A 338 6.52 3.44 -20.23
CA ARG A 338 5.97 4.67 -20.82
C ARG A 338 6.46 5.86 -19.99
N GLU A 339 7.48 6.57 -20.48
CA GLU A 339 8.15 7.70 -19.81
C GLU A 339 7.19 8.79 -19.26
N GLU A 340 5.97 8.88 -19.78
CA GLU A 340 4.92 9.81 -19.33
C GLU A 340 4.45 9.59 -17.88
N SER A 341 4.65 8.39 -17.30
CA SER A 341 4.24 8.06 -15.93
C SER A 341 5.09 8.74 -14.85
N TYR A 342 6.26 9.29 -15.22
CA TYR A 342 7.13 10.06 -14.32
C TYR A 342 6.77 11.55 -14.20
N SER A 343 5.82 12.04 -15.00
CA SER A 343 5.38 13.45 -14.98
C SER A 343 4.69 13.84 -13.67
N ASN A 344 4.10 12.88 -12.95
CA ASN A 344 3.50 13.07 -11.64
C ASN A 344 4.29 12.30 -10.57
N ARG A 345 4.94 13.03 -9.64
CA ARG A 345 5.81 12.48 -8.58
C ARG A 345 5.16 11.39 -7.72
N GLN A 346 3.87 11.49 -7.43
CA GLN A 346 3.14 10.46 -6.67
C GLN A 346 2.93 9.19 -7.49
N GLY A 347 2.70 9.35 -8.80
CA GLY A 347 2.68 8.25 -9.75
C GLY A 347 4.01 7.52 -9.79
N SER A 348 5.13 8.25 -9.87
CA SER A 348 6.49 7.69 -9.87
C SER A 348 6.82 6.91 -8.60
N LEU A 349 6.41 7.40 -7.42
CA LEU A 349 6.67 6.72 -6.15
C LEU A 349 5.84 5.44 -6.02
N LEU A 350 4.55 5.50 -6.38
CA LEU A 350 3.69 4.33 -6.41
C LEU A 350 4.22 3.29 -7.41
N LEU A 351 4.67 3.72 -8.59
CA LEU A 351 5.28 2.84 -9.59
C LEU A 351 6.57 2.23 -9.06
N ALA A 352 7.47 3.02 -8.45
CA ALA A 352 8.71 2.52 -7.86
C ALA A 352 8.47 1.50 -6.72
N GLN A 353 7.36 1.65 -5.98
CA GLN A 353 6.95 0.69 -4.95
C GLN A 353 6.32 -0.58 -5.52
N LYS A 354 5.54 -0.46 -6.60
CA LYS A 354 4.76 -1.58 -7.16
C LYS A 354 5.46 -2.33 -8.29
N LEU A 355 6.42 -1.70 -8.96
CA LEU A 355 7.19 -2.30 -10.05
C LEU A 355 7.92 -3.58 -9.63
N PRO A 356 8.65 -3.62 -8.50
CA PRO A 356 9.34 -4.85 -8.09
C PRO A 356 8.38 -6.00 -7.79
N ILE A 357 7.18 -5.69 -7.29
CA ILE A 357 6.11 -6.67 -7.06
C ILE A 357 5.59 -7.19 -8.40
N ALA A 358 5.34 -6.29 -9.35
CA ALA A 358 4.87 -6.65 -10.68
C ALA A 358 5.91 -7.49 -11.45
N GLU A 359 7.19 -7.12 -11.39
CA GLU A 359 8.29 -7.87 -11.99
C GLU A 359 8.39 -9.28 -11.39
N ALA A 360 8.35 -9.39 -10.05
CA ALA A 360 8.37 -10.68 -9.37
C ALA A 360 7.13 -11.53 -9.67
N THR A 361 5.96 -10.92 -9.80
CA THR A 361 4.72 -11.60 -10.23
C THR A 361 4.89 -12.16 -11.65
N ILE A 362 5.38 -11.37 -12.61
CA ILE A 362 5.62 -11.82 -13.99
C ILE A 362 6.64 -12.96 -14.03
N GLU A 363 7.76 -12.81 -13.33
CA GLU A 363 8.85 -13.80 -13.29
C GLU A 363 8.39 -15.14 -12.73
N SER A 364 7.56 -15.11 -11.66
CA SER A 364 7.09 -16.34 -11.01
C SER A 364 5.88 -17.01 -11.70
N GLY A 365 5.22 -16.35 -12.66
CA GLY A 365 3.92 -16.80 -13.18
C GLY A 365 3.92 -18.18 -13.81
N HIS A 366 5.00 -18.58 -14.48
CA HIS A 366 5.11 -19.91 -15.05
C HIS A 366 5.24 -21.00 -13.97
N ALA A 367 5.95 -20.72 -12.87
CA ALA A 367 6.10 -21.66 -11.75
C ALA A 367 4.75 -21.90 -11.06
N TRP A 368 3.97 -20.83 -10.84
CA TRP A 368 2.60 -20.92 -10.34
C TRP A 368 1.70 -21.76 -11.26
N LYS A 369 1.80 -21.61 -12.59
CA LYS A 369 0.96 -22.37 -13.53
C LYS A 369 1.33 -23.84 -13.67
N MET A 370 2.62 -24.18 -13.60
CA MET A 370 3.13 -25.52 -13.90
C MET A 370 3.26 -26.45 -12.69
N GLN A 371 3.37 -25.91 -11.47
CA GLN A 371 3.59 -26.70 -10.25
C GLN A 371 2.34 -26.87 -9.39
N LEU A 372 1.17 -26.50 -9.92
CA LEU A 372 -0.13 -26.85 -9.37
C LEU A 372 -0.39 -28.35 -9.56
N SER A 373 0.17 -29.18 -8.69
CA SER A 373 -0.24 -30.57 -8.57
C SER A 373 -1.42 -30.67 -7.61
N LEU A 374 -2.59 -31.08 -8.12
CA LEU A 374 -3.68 -31.56 -7.28
C LEU A 374 -3.18 -32.78 -6.50
N GLY A 375 -3.15 -32.70 -5.16
CA GLY A 375 -2.85 -33.85 -4.31
C GLY A 375 -3.81 -35.02 -4.61
N SER A 376 -3.28 -36.24 -4.69
CA SER A 376 -4.10 -37.44 -4.85
C SER A 376 -4.71 -37.83 -3.50
N GLY A 377 -5.86 -37.26 -3.16
CA GLY A 377 -6.59 -37.53 -1.92
C GLY A 377 -7.93 -36.77 -1.86
N GLN A 378 -8.76 -37.13 -0.87
CA GLN A 378 -10.05 -36.46 -0.58
C GLN A 378 -9.87 -35.04 -0.01
N ASP A 379 -8.64 -34.71 0.41
CA ASP A 379 -8.19 -33.36 0.75
C ASP A 379 -7.22 -32.87 -0.36
N ARG A 380 -7.75 -32.11 -1.33
CA ARG A 380 -7.00 -31.34 -2.32
C ARG A 380 -6.36 -30.08 -1.71
N VAL A 381 -5.43 -30.26 -0.79
CA VAL A 381 -4.66 -29.15 -0.22
C VAL A 381 -3.69 -28.57 -1.28
N PHE A 382 -3.70 -27.25 -1.42
CA PHE A 382 -2.73 -26.51 -2.24
C PHE A 382 -1.34 -26.61 -1.61
N ILE A 383 -0.36 -27.15 -2.33
CA ILE A 383 1.02 -27.26 -1.84
C ILE A 383 1.94 -26.60 -2.87
N MET A 384 2.43 -25.41 -2.56
CA MET A 384 3.54 -24.80 -3.28
C MET A 384 4.85 -25.50 -2.89
N PRO A 385 5.69 -25.95 -3.85
CA PRO A 385 7.00 -26.48 -3.52
C PRO A 385 7.83 -25.45 -2.74
N ARG A 386 8.54 -25.91 -1.70
CA ARG A 386 9.37 -25.04 -0.84
C ARG A 386 10.36 -24.21 -1.66
N GLU A 387 10.98 -24.80 -2.68
CA GLU A 387 11.94 -24.10 -3.55
C GLU A 387 11.30 -22.93 -4.31
N THR A 388 10.05 -23.09 -4.75
CA THR A 388 9.28 -22.07 -5.45
C THR A 388 8.86 -20.96 -4.48
N PHE A 389 8.43 -21.33 -3.28
CA PHE A 389 8.13 -20.38 -2.21
C PHE A 389 9.37 -19.59 -1.76
N ASP A 390 10.51 -20.27 -1.63
CA ASP A 390 11.80 -19.69 -1.27
C ASP A 390 12.28 -18.72 -2.35
N HIS A 391 12.18 -19.10 -3.62
CA HIS A 391 12.51 -18.24 -4.75
C HIS A 391 11.60 -17.01 -4.79
N TRP A 392 10.29 -17.19 -4.66
CA TRP A 392 9.33 -16.09 -4.57
C TRP A 392 9.67 -15.15 -3.42
N CYS A 393 9.89 -15.68 -2.21
CA CYS A 393 10.34 -14.89 -1.06
C CYS A 393 11.63 -14.11 -1.33
N LYS A 394 12.63 -14.71 -2.00
CA LYS A 394 13.89 -14.03 -2.37
C LYS A 394 13.65 -12.86 -3.33
N LEU A 395 12.74 -12.98 -4.29
CA LEU A 395 12.36 -11.87 -5.19
C LEU A 395 11.79 -10.68 -4.41
N PHE A 396 11.14 -10.93 -3.26
CA PHE A 396 10.67 -9.89 -2.32
C PHE A 396 11.70 -9.50 -1.24
N GLY A 397 12.97 -9.92 -1.37
CA GLY A 397 14.03 -9.63 -0.40
C GLY A 397 13.85 -10.35 0.94
N ARG A 398 13.07 -11.43 0.98
CA ARG A 398 12.89 -12.27 2.18
C ARG A 398 13.81 -13.48 2.11
N ARG A 399 14.43 -13.82 3.24
CA ARG A 399 15.04 -15.14 3.44
C ARG A 399 13.98 -16.05 4.04
N THR A 400 13.83 -17.23 3.48
CA THR A 400 13.07 -18.32 4.09
C THR A 400 13.98 -19.10 5.04
N MET A 401 13.43 -19.56 6.17
CA MET A 401 14.15 -20.37 7.15
C MET A 401 14.29 -21.82 6.67
#